data_AF-A0A496VQ36-F1
#
_entry.id   AF-A0A496VQ36-F1
#
_cell.length_a   1.000
_cell.length_b   1.000
_cell.length_c   1.000
_cell.angle_alpha   90.00
_cell.angle_beta   90.00
_cell.angle_gamma   90.00
#
_symmetry.space_group_name_H-M   'P 1'
#
loop_
_entity.id
_entity.type
_entity.pdbx_description
1 polymer ?
#
loop_
_entity_poly.entity_id
_entity_poly.type
_entity_poly.pdbx_seq_one_letter_code
_entity_poly.pdbx_strand_id
1 'polypeptide(L)' 'MLTLIIAHKNIDKVCDFGVQTLVCDFGVQTLVCDFGVQTLVCDFGVQTLVCDFGVQTLVCDFGVQTLVCDFGVQ' A
#
# COMPACT_ATOMS: atom_id res chain seq x y z
N MET A 1 6.29 -1.85 -13.06
CA MET A 1 4.94 -1.95 -12.47
C MET A 1 4.76 -3.37 -11.99
N LEU A 2 4.65 -3.58 -10.68
CA LEU A 2 4.39 -4.90 -10.08
C LEU A 2 2.99 -4.87 -9.46
N THR A 3 2.10 -5.74 -9.95
CA THR A 3 0.75 -5.91 -9.40
C THR A 3 0.67 -7.27 -8.75
N LEU A 4 0.24 -7.32 -7.48
CA LEU A 4 0.06 -8.55 -6.73
C LEU A 4 -1.40 -8.63 -6.26
N ILE A 5 -2.04 -9.78 -6.50
CA ILE A 5 -3.42 -10.05 -6.08
C ILE A 5 -3.39 -11.30 -5.21
N ILE A 6 -3.98 -11.21 -4.01
CA ILE A 6 -3.95 -12.28 -3.02
C ILE A 6 -5.26 -12.32 -2.23
N ALA A 7 -5.89 -13.50 -2.13
CA ALA A 7 -7.14 -13.61 -1.39
C ALA A 7 -6.95 -13.34 0.12
N HIS A 8 -6.01 -14.03 0.77
CA HIS A 8 -5.80 -13.91 2.21
C HIS A 8 -4.31 -13.98 2.54
N LYS A 9 -3.69 -12.85 2.89
CA LYS A 9 -2.27 -12.84 3.27
C LYS A 9 -1.84 -11.51 3.90
N ASN A 10 -0.84 -11.58 4.77
CA ASN A 10 -0.08 -10.40 5.18
C ASN A 10 1.14 -10.21 4.27
N ILE A 11 1.40 -8.97 3.86
CA ILE A 11 2.55 -8.59 3.03
C ILE A 11 3.20 -7.35 3.62
N ASP A 12 4.51 -7.46 3.82
CA ASP A 12 5.39 -6.33 4.07
C ASP A 12 6.38 -6.23 2.91
N LYS A 13 6.47 -5.05 2.30
CA LYS A 13 7.39 -4.78 1.19
C LYS A 13 8.05 -3.42 1.35
N VAL A 14 9.36 -3.40 1.08
CA VAL A 14 10.20 -2.21 1.12
C VAL A 14 10.90 -2.04 -0.24
N CYS A 15 10.93 -0.81 -0.77
CA CYS A 15 11.60 -0.52 -2.02
C CYS A 15 12.21 0.89 -2.09
N ASP A 16 13.40 1.06 -2.68
CA ASP A 16 13.97 2.41 -2.84
C ASP A 16 13.18 3.21 -3.90
N PHE A 17 12.84 2.56 -5.02
CA PHE A 17 12.09 3.16 -6.12
C PHE A 17 11.05 2.17 -6.65
N GLY A 18 9.83 2.65 -6.94
CA GLY A 18 8.88 1.77 -7.63
C GLY A 18 7.46 2.28 -7.86
N VAL A 19 6.75 1.50 -8.67
CA VAL A 19 5.29 1.59 -8.82
C VAL A 19 4.71 0.24 -8.42
N GLN A 20 3.91 0.24 -7.36
CA GLN A 20 3.38 -0.95 -6.74
C GLN A 20 1.87 -0.87 -6.55
N THR A 21 1.20 -1.96 -6.90
CA THR A 21 -0.22 -2.14 -6.66
C THR A 21 -0.44 -3.48 -5.98
N LEU A 22 -1.15 -3.47 -4.85
CA LEU A 22 -1.50 -4.68 -4.12
C LEU A 22 -3.01 -4.68 -3.84
N VAL A 23 -3.65 -5.80 -4.17
CA VAL A 23 -5.08 -6.02 -3.98
C VAL A 23 -5.29 -7.28 -3.13
N CYS A 24 -6.11 -7.17 -2.09
CA CYS A 24 -6.48 -8.30 -1.24
C CYS A 24 -7.96 -8.38 -0.87
N ASP A 25 -8.47 -9.57 -0.56
CA ASP A 25 -9.79 -9.69 0.06
C ASP A 25 -9.64 -9.50 1.58
N PHE A 26 -8.65 -10.17 2.19
CA PHE A 26 -8.39 -10.10 3.63
C PHE A 26 -6.88 -10.03 3.96
N GLY A 27 -6.49 -9.18 4.91
CA GLY A 27 -5.13 -9.24 5.48
C GLY A 27 -4.59 -7.95 6.12
N VAL A 28 -3.30 -7.98 6.46
CA VAL A 28 -2.53 -6.84 6.94
C VAL A 28 -1.42 -6.53 5.95
N GLN A 29 -1.39 -5.31 5.42
CA GLN A 29 -0.46 -4.94 4.37
C GLN A 29 0.33 -3.69 4.75
N THR A 30 1.64 -3.76 4.55
CA THR A 30 2.56 -2.64 4.71
C THR A 30 3.37 -2.47 3.43
N LEU A 31 3.35 -1.26 2.89
CA LEU A 31 4.20 -0.87 1.78
C LEU A 31 4.99 0.37 2.13
N VAL A 32 6.31 0.30 1.98
CA VAL A 32 7.23 1.40 2.27
C VAL A 32 8.13 1.61 1.06
N CYS A 33 8.21 2.84 0.55
CA CYS A 33 9.21 3.15 -0.47
C CYS A 33 9.74 4.58 -0.39
N ASP A 34 11.01 4.83 -0.72
CA ASP A 34 11.56 6.20 -0.67
C ASP A 34 10.94 7.07 -1.78
N PHE A 35 10.90 6.55 -3.01
CA PHE A 35 10.31 7.26 -4.16
C PHE A 35 9.32 6.36 -4.93
N GLY A 36 8.07 6.79 -5.11
CA GLY A 36 7.17 5.96 -5.92
C GLY A 36 5.71 6.31 -6.00
N VAL A 37 4.99 5.43 -6.70
CA VAL A 37 3.52 5.43 -6.74
C VAL A 37 3.04 4.13 -6.11
N GLN A 38 2.25 4.23 -5.06
CA GLN A 38 1.81 3.09 -4.28
C GLN A 38 0.28 3.06 -4.23
N THR A 39 -0.30 1.90 -4.50
CA THR A 39 -1.74 1.67 -4.38
C THR A 39 -2.00 0.38 -3.62
N LEU A 40 -2.83 0.48 -2.59
CA LEU A 40 -3.28 -0.67 -1.82
C LEU A 40 -4.81 -0.69 -1.77
N VAL A 41 -5.38 -1.85 -2.08
CA VAL A 41 -6.82 -2.08 -2.06
C VAL A 41 -7.09 -3.35 -1.25
N CYS A 42 -7.98 -3.29 -0.28
CA CYS A 42 -8.41 -4.48 0.45
C CYS A 42 -9.87 -4.40 0.89
N ASP A 43 -10.59 -5.52 0.89
CA ASP A 43 -11.97 -5.53 1.39
C ASP A 43 -11.99 -5.51 2.93
N PHE A 44 -11.16 -6.32 3.59
CA PHE A 44 -11.09 -6.41 5.05
C PHE A 44 -9.64 -6.43 5.56
N GLY A 45 -9.23 -5.45 6.35
CA GLY A 45 -7.85 -5.49 6.84
C GLY A 45 -7.28 -4.25 7.50
N VAL A 46 -5.97 -4.34 7.77
CA VAL A 46 -5.15 -3.22 8.22
C VAL A 46 -4.15 -2.89 7.13
N GLN A 47 -4.11 -1.64 6.73
CA GLN A 47 -3.33 -1.19 5.58
C GLN A 47 -2.46 -0.01 5.97
N THR A 48 -1.18 -0.07 5.63
CA THR A 48 -0.21 1.00 5.85
C THR A 48 0.61 1.24 4.60
N LEU A 49 0.64 2.48 4.16
CA LEU A 49 1.45 2.95 3.05
C LEU A 49 2.34 4.09 3.53
N VAL A 50 3.63 3.99 3.24
CA VAL A 50 4.65 4.97 3.63
C VAL A 50 5.49 5.31 2.41
N CYS A 51 5.67 6.59 2.14
CA CYS A 51 6.57 7.06 1.10
C CYS A 51 7.24 8.38 1.46
N ASP A 52 8.52 8.54 1.15
CA ASP A 52 9.15 9.86 1.35
C ASP A 52 8.75 10.83 0.23
N PHE A 53 8.75 10.36 -1.03
CA PHE A 53 8.39 11.14 -2.21
C PHE A 53 7.45 10.39 -3.17
N GLY A 54 6.23 10.87 -3.37
CA GLY A 54 5.41 10.39 -4.48
C GLY A 54 3.89 10.41 -4.29
N VAL A 55 3.21 9.39 -4.80
CA VAL A 55 1.74 9.34 -4.79
C VAL A 55 1.26 8.06 -4.14
N GLN A 56 0.32 8.21 -3.22
CA GLN A 56 -0.23 7.10 -2.46
C GLN A 56 -1.74 7.03 -2.68
N THR A 57 -2.27 5.81 -2.68
CA THR A 57 -3.72 5.58 -2.68
C THR A 57 -4.00 4.34 -1.87
N LEU A 58 -4.97 4.45 -0.97
CA LEU A 58 -5.37 3.37 -0.09
C LEU A 58 -6.89 3.26 -0.10
N VAL A 59 -7.38 2.05 -0.30
CA VAL A 59 -8.80 1.76 -0.29
C VAL A 59 -9.02 0.55 0.60
N CYS A 60 -9.80 0.73 1.67
CA CYS A 60 -10.23 -0.36 2.54
C CYS A 60 -11.72 -0.24 2.82
N ASP A 61 -12.49 -1.28 2.50
CA ASP A 61 -13.94 -1.30 2.81
C ASP A 61 -14.16 -1.45 4.32
N PHE A 62 -13.44 -2.38 4.96
CA PHE A 62 -13.55 -2.65 6.39
C PHE A 62 -12.18 -2.77 7.06
N GLY A 63 -11.85 -1.81 7.93
CA GLY A 63 -10.71 -1.92 8.84
C GLY A 63 -9.95 -0.61 9.02
N VAL A 64 -8.62 -0.68 9.09
CA VAL A 64 -7.77 0.45 9.46
C VAL A 64 -6.86 0.84 8.30
N GLN A 65 -6.77 2.15 8.07
CA GLN A 65 -6.01 2.76 6.99
C GLN A 65 -4.99 3.73 7.57
N THR A 66 -3.74 3.67 7.11
CA THR A 66 -2.70 4.63 7.47
C THR A 66 -1.88 4.98 6.24
N LEU A 67 -1.76 6.28 5.98
CA LEU A 67 -1.00 6.85 4.87
C LEU A 67 -0.02 7.88 5.41
N VAL A 68 1.24 7.75 5.03
CA VAL A 68 2.31 8.66 5.43
C VAL A 68 3.13 9.02 4.20
N CYS A 69 3.07 10.29 3.79
CA CYS A 69 3.85 10.83 2.69
C CYS A 69 4.52 12.14 3.11
N ASP A 70 5.85 12.22 3.06
CA ASP A 70 6.58 13.44 3.40
C ASP A 70 6.44 14.50 2.29
N PHE A 71 6.62 14.10 1.04
CA PHE A 71 6.51 14.96 -0.13
C PHE A 71 5.68 14.30 -1.23
N GLY A 72 4.40 14.66 -1.33
CA GLY A 72 3.56 14.00 -2.31
C GLY A 72 2.07 14.23 -2.19
N VAL A 73 1.32 13.35 -2.83
CA VAL A 73 -0.15 13.32 -2.81
C VAL A 73 -0.60 12.01 -2.17
N GLN A 74 -1.68 12.10 -1.40
CA GLN A 74 -2.33 11.02 -0.66
C GLN A 74 -3.81 11.02 -1.01
#